data_AF-A0A2M8L796-F1
#
_entry.id   AF-A0A2M8L796-F1
#
_cell.length_a   1.000
_cell.length_b   1.000
_cell.length_c   1.000
_cell.angle_alpha   90.00
_cell.angle_beta   90.00
_cell.angle_gamma   90.00
#
_symmetry.space_group_name_H-M   'P 1'
#
loop_
_entity.id
_entity.type
_entity.pdbx_description
1 polymer ?
#
loop_
_entity_poly.entity_id
_entity_poly.type
_entity_poly.pdbx_seq_one_letter_code
_entity_poly.pdbx_strand_id
1 'polypeptide(L)'
;MAYQCDRCGKGRLIGRQQRHHKGVAGGKWLHRAPKTVKISQPNLHAFRGVLDGVAGKWRLCTKCLRLVKKSLPKTAGNPAGTVSH
;
A
#
# COMPACT_ATOMS: atom_id res chain seq x y z
N MET A 1 12.43 -7.09 -3.80
CA MET A 1 11.69 -5.83 -3.49
C MET A 1 10.83 -6.07 -2.25
N ALA A 2 11.08 -5.33 -1.17
CA ALA A 2 10.19 -5.38 0.00
C ALA A 2 8.85 -4.70 -0.35
N TYR A 3 7.72 -5.32 0.03
CA TYR A 3 6.38 -4.70 -0.07
C TYR A 3 6.24 -3.64 1.02
N GLN A 4 7.01 -2.56 0.88
CA GLN A 4 7.11 -1.48 1.85
C GLN A 4 6.92 -0.13 1.14
N CYS A 5 6.32 0.82 1.86
CA CYS A 5 6.24 2.19 1.40
C CYS A 5 7.58 2.90 1.64
N ASP A 6 8.17 3.47 0.59
CA ASP A 6 9.49 4.12 0.68
C ASP A 6 9.49 5.34 1.61
N ARG A 7 8.37 6.08 1.70
CA ARG A 7 8.25 7.27 2.57
C ARG A 7 8.00 6.97 4.06
N CYS A 8 7.25 5.92 4.40
CA CYS A 8 6.79 5.71 5.79
C CYS A 8 7.09 4.33 6.35
N GLY A 9 7.80 3.48 5.60
CA GLY A 9 8.17 2.15 6.08
C GLY A 9 7.00 1.18 6.27
N LYS A 10 5.77 1.54 5.88
CA LYS A 10 4.61 0.64 6.01
C LYS A 10 4.83 -0.63 5.20
N GLY A 11 5.04 -1.74 5.89
CA GLY A 11 5.21 -3.07 5.32
C GLY A 11 3.94 -3.91 5.36
N ARG A 12 4.10 -5.21 5.06
CA ARG A 12 3.05 -6.22 5.20
C ARG A 12 2.76 -6.45 6.68
N LEU A 13 1.49 -6.48 7.05
CA LEU A 13 1.04 -6.89 8.38
C LEU A 13 0.69 -8.37 8.34
N ILE A 14 1.25 -9.16 9.25
CA ILE A 14 0.95 -10.58 9.39
C ILE A 14 -0.02 -10.74 10.55
N GLY A 15 -1.28 -11.07 10.23
CA GLY A 15 -2.33 -11.37 11.19
C GLY A 15 -2.68 -12.86 11.19
N ARG A 16 -3.53 -13.26 12.15
CA ARG A 16 -4.12 -14.60 12.21
C ARG A 16 -5.63 -14.50 12.18
N GLN A 17 -6.27 -15.37 11.41
CA GLN A 17 -7.71 -15.57 11.43
C GLN A 17 -8.00 -16.87 12.21
N GLN A 18 -8.94 -16.78 13.15
CA GLN A 18 -9.26 -17.85 14.12
C GLN A 18 -10.78 -18.00 14.28
N ARG A 19 -11.56 -17.27 13.46
CA ARG A 19 -13.02 -17.20 13.56
C ARG A 19 -13.65 -17.72 12.29
N HIS A 20 -14.72 -18.50 12.44
CA HIS A 20 -15.54 -18.91 11.30
C HIS A 20 -16.23 -17.70 10.68
N HIS A 21 -16.57 -17.80 9.39
CA HIS A 21 -17.37 -16.80 8.70
C HIS A 21 -18.79 -16.75 9.29
N LYS A 22 -19.47 -15.60 9.12
CA LYS A 22 -20.85 -15.44 9.59
C LYS A 22 -21.75 -16.42 8.82
N GLY A 23 -22.60 -17.18 9.50
CA GLY A 23 -23.53 -18.13 8.89
C GLY A 23 -23.05 -19.59 8.78
N VAL A 24 -21.75 -19.88 9.01
CA VAL A 24 -21.23 -21.27 8.95
C VAL A 24 -21.06 -21.94 10.31
N ALA A 25 -20.95 -21.17 11.39
CA ALA A 25 -20.88 -21.70 12.75
C ALA A 25 -21.45 -20.70 13.76
N GLY A 26 -22.35 -21.17 14.63
CA GLY A 26 -22.97 -20.37 15.69
C GLY A 26 -22.22 -20.48 17.04
N GLY A 27 -22.38 -19.46 17.88
CA GLY A 27 -22.04 -19.49 19.32
C GLY A 27 -20.68 -20.11 19.65
N LYS A 28 -20.71 -21.23 20.38
CA LYS A 28 -19.53 -21.95 20.93
C LYS A 28 -18.51 -22.40 19.88
N TRP A 29 -18.90 -22.51 18.62
CA TRP A 29 -18.02 -22.95 17.54
C TRP A 29 -17.30 -21.81 16.83
N LEU A 30 -17.70 -20.55 17.02
CA LEU A 30 -17.15 -19.39 16.30
C LEU A 30 -15.61 -19.30 16.41
N HIS A 31 -15.06 -19.57 17.60
CA HIS A 31 -13.62 -19.46 17.89
C HIS A 31 -12.83 -20.76 17.70
N ARG A 32 -13.48 -21.84 17.23
CA ARG A 32 -12.84 -23.14 16.97
C ARG A 32 -12.37 -23.28 15.53
N ALA A 33 -12.35 -22.19 14.75
CA ALA A 33 -11.92 -22.25 13.36
C ALA A 33 -10.41 -22.55 13.26
N PRO A 34 -9.99 -23.25 12.20
CA PRO A 34 -8.58 -23.46 11.90
C PRO A 34 -7.82 -22.13 11.85
N LYS A 35 -6.62 -22.14 12.43
CA LYS A 35 -5.75 -20.98 12.55
C LYS A 35 -5.07 -20.69 11.21
N THR A 36 -5.61 -19.77 10.43
CA THR A 36 -5.00 -19.38 9.15
C THR A 36 -4.22 -18.08 9.26
N VAL A 37 -3.09 -17.99 8.57
CA VAL A 37 -2.28 -16.77 8.48
C VAL A 37 -2.91 -15.85 7.43
N LYS A 38 -3.17 -14.59 7.81
CA LYS A 38 -3.68 -13.55 6.91
C LYS A 38 -2.62 -12.49 6.72
N ILE A 39 -2.16 -12.32 5.49
CA ILE A 39 -1.18 -11.29 5.14
C ILE A 39 -1.94 -10.08 4.59
N SER A 40 -1.90 -8.97 5.30
CA SER A 40 -2.45 -7.69 4.85
C SER A 40 -1.34 -6.85 4.22
N GLN A 41 -1.45 -6.60 2.91
CA GLN A 41 -0.47 -5.82 2.17
C GLN A 41 -0.84 -4.33 2.18
N PRO A 42 0.15 -3.42 2.27
CA PRO A 42 -0.10 -1.99 2.07
C PRO A 42 -0.50 -1.73 0.62
N ASN A 43 -1.47 -0.85 0.40
CA ASN A 43 -1.87 -0.43 -0.96
C ASN A 43 -0.79 0.52 -1.53
N LEU A 44 0.22 -0.05 -2.19
CA LEU A 44 1.37 0.64 -2.77
C LEU A 44 1.11 0.99 -4.24
N HIS A 45 1.42 2.23 -4.60
CA HIS A 45 1.35 2.72 -5.97
C HIS A 45 2.71 3.28 -6.41
N ALA A 46 3.00 3.14 -7.70
CA ALA A 46 4.17 3.76 -8.30
C ALA A 46 3.96 5.28 -8.41
N PHE A 47 4.95 6.03 -7.95
CA PHE A 47 5.04 7.48 -8.10
C PHE A 47 6.38 7.80 -8.75
N ARG A 48 6.35 8.63 -9.80
CA ARG A 48 7.55 9.16 -10.45
C ARG A 48 7.64 10.63 -10.09
N GLY A 49 8.74 11.03 -9.47
CA GLY A 49 8.94 12.42 -9.06
C GLY A 49 10.02 12.56 -8.01
N VAL A 50 10.06 13.75 -7.42
CA VAL A 50 11.00 14.08 -6.34
C VAL A 50 10.37 13.71 -5.01
N LEU A 51 11.07 12.90 -4.23
CA LEU A 51 10.76 12.59 -2.83
C LEU A 51 11.98 12.96 -2.00
N ASP A 52 11.81 13.81 -0.99
CA ASP A 52 12.88 14.24 -0.08
C ASP A 52 14.15 14.76 -0.80
N GLY A 53 13.96 15.48 -1.92
CA GLY A 53 15.04 16.05 -2.73
C GLY A 53 15.63 15.10 -3.78
N VAL A 54 15.23 13.83 -3.79
CA VAL A 54 15.75 12.81 -4.73
C VAL A 54 14.70 12.53 -5.82
N ALA A 55 15.07 12.77 -7.08
CA ALA A 55 14.26 12.40 -8.23
C ALA A 55 14.35 10.89 -8.48
N GLY A 56 13.20 10.23 -8.66
CA GLY A 56 13.20 8.80 -8.91
C GLY A 56 11.81 8.18 -9.05
N LYS A 57 11.80 6.85 -9.05
CA LYS A 57 10.58 6.03 -9.02
C LYS A 57 10.42 5.43 -7.63
N TRP A 58 9.36 5.84 -6.95
CA TRP A 58 9.04 5.47 -5.57
C TRP A 58 7.77 4.61 -5.51
N ARG A 59 7.69 3.69 -4.56
CA ARG A 59 6.46 2.98 -4.19
C ARG A 59 5.90 3.57 -2.91
N LEU A 60 4.78 4.27 -3.05
CA LEU A 60 4.13 4.97 -1.95
C LEU A 60 2.80 4.34 -1.60
N CYS A 61 2.50 4.22 -0.31
CA CYS A 61 1.14 3.87 0.11
C CYS A 61 0.17 5.00 -0.24
N THR A 62 -1.13 4.68 -0.37
CA THR A 62 -2.18 5.68 -0.69
C THR A 62 -2.17 6.92 0.20
N LYS A 63 -1.90 6.78 1.51
CA LYS A 63 -1.78 7.92 2.44
C LYS A 63 -0.61 8.84 2.06
N CYS A 64 0.56 8.26 1.79
CA CYS A 64 1.75 9.01 1.41
C CYS A 64 1.61 9.63 0.03
N LEU A 65 1.07 8.88 -0.95
CA LEU A 65 0.81 9.40 -2.28
C LEU A 65 -0.09 10.64 -2.24
N ARG A 66 -1.14 10.62 -1.39
CA ARG A 66 -2.02 11.77 -1.21
C ARG A 66 -1.29 12.99 -0.62
N LEU A 67 -0.39 12.78 0.34
CA LEU A 67 0.38 13.87 0.94
C LEU A 67 1.35 14.48 -0.08
N VAL A 68 2.10 13.65 -0.80
CA VAL A 68 3.05 14.09 -1.83
C VAL A 68 2.32 14.86 -2.94
N LYS A 69 1.18 14.37 -3.42
CA LYS A 69 0.38 15.07 -4.43
C LYS A 69 -0.17 16.43 -3.95
N LYS A 70 -0.36 16.62 -2.64
CA LYS A 70 -0.80 17.90 -2.07
C LYS A 70 0.35 18.90 -1.89
N SER A 71 1.55 18.41 -1.57
CA SER A 71 2.71 19.26 -1.36
C SER A 71 3.37 19.70 -2.67
N LEU A 72 3.13 18.96 -3.76
CA LEU A 72 3.56 19.39 -5.07
C LEU A 72 2.72 20.60 -5.52
N PRO A 73 3.34 21.69 -5.99
CA PRO A 73 2.60 22.75 -6.65
C PRO A 73 1.82 22.12 -7.80
N LYS A 74 0.57 22.58 -8.03
CA LYS A 74 -0.20 22.22 -9.24
C LYS A 74 0.50 22.85 -10.44
N THR A 75 1.62 22.28 -10.87
CA THR A 75 2.22 22.65 -12.14
C THR A 75 1.26 22.10 -13.20
N ALA A 76 0.61 23.00 -13.90
CA ALA A 76 -0.13 22.67 -15.11
C ALA A 76 0.86 22.08 -16.12
N GLY A 77 0.47 20.98 -16.77
CA GLY A 77 1.13 20.54 -18.00
C GLY A 77 2.21 19.47 -17.82
N ASN A 78 1.93 18.35 -18.46
CA ASN A 78 2.84 17.27 -18.82
C ASN A 78 3.87 17.80 -19.85
N PRO A 79 5.19 17.65 -19.68
CA PRO A 79 6.04 17.45 -20.83
C PRO A 79 6.07 15.95 -21.12
N ALA A 80 5.50 15.62 -22.27
CA ALA A 80 5.43 14.30 -22.86
C ALA A 80 6.76 13.53 -22.72
N GLY A 81 6.64 12.20 -22.67
CA GLY A 81 7.78 11.31 -22.80
C GLY A 81 8.55 11.62 -24.07
N THR A 82 9.82 11.96 -23.93
CA THR A 82 10.81 11.82 -24.98
C THR A 82 11.14 10.34 -25.12
N VAL A 83 10.38 9.66 -25.98
CA VAL A 83 10.87 8.46 -26.65
C VAL A 83 11.67 8.97 -27.84
N SER A 84 13.00 9.00 -27.70
CA SER A 84 13.93 9.17 -28.83
C SER A 84 14.12 7.80 -29.51
N HIS A 85 14.26 7.86 -30.84
CA HIS A 85 14.27 6.81 -31.86
C HIS A 85 14.88 5.45 -31.49
#